data_AF-A0A960CM90-F1
#
_entry.id   AF-A0A960CM90-F1
#
_cell.length_a   1.000
_cell.length_b   1.000
_cell.length_c   1.000
_cell.angle_alpha   90.00
_cell.angle_beta   90.00
_cell.angle_gamma   90.00
#
_symmetry.space_group_name_H-M   'P 1'
#
loop_
_entity.id
_entity.type
_entity.pdbx_description
1 polymer ?
#
loop_
_entity_poly.entity_id
_entity_poly.type
_entity_poly.pdbx_seq_one_letter_code
_entity_poly.pdbx_strand_id
1 'polypeptide(L)' 'MPGLPPTHELFGRAALPAYGRPADTPLRLLSLSENATYLVEDDDPIVLRVHRPGYHSLAAIRSELAWMRALRTET' A
#
# COMPACT_ATOMS: atom_id res chain seq x y z
N MET A 1 -5.52 19.62 -8.49
CA MET A 1 -5.29 18.82 -7.27
C MET A 1 -4.00 18.04 -7.49
N PRO A 2 -2.89 18.27 -6.77
CA PRO A 2 -1.69 17.51 -7.04
C PRO A 2 -1.95 16.05 -6.71
N GLY A 3 -1.61 15.16 -7.64
CA GLY A 3 -1.62 13.71 -7.44
C GLY A 3 -0.62 13.28 -6.35
N LEU A 4 -0.42 11.98 -6.21
CA LEU A 4 0.74 11.48 -5.46
C LEU A 4 2.03 12.11 -6.03
N PRO A 5 3.00 12.49 -5.17
CA PRO A 5 4.22 13.11 -5.65
C PRO A 5 4.97 12.13 -6.58
N PRO A 6 5.72 12.59 -7.59
CA PRO A 6 6.49 11.71 -8.48
C PRO A 6 7.42 10.73 -7.76
N THR A 7 7.78 11.05 -6.51
CA THR A 7 8.59 10.23 -5.61
C THR A 7 7.80 9.20 -4.81
N HIS A 8 6.53 8.93 -5.16
CA HIS A 8 5.65 8.05 -4.38
C HIS A 8 6.19 6.62 -4.21
N GLU A 9 7.02 6.15 -5.14
CA GLU A 9 7.72 4.87 -5.05
C GLU A 9 8.67 4.79 -3.84
N LEU A 10 9.28 5.90 -3.44
CA LEU A 10 10.19 5.94 -2.28
C LEU A 10 9.47 5.54 -0.98
N PHE A 11 8.20 5.92 -0.83
CA PHE A 11 7.40 5.51 0.33
C PHE A 11 7.10 4.01 0.31
N GLY A 12 6.86 3.45 -0.88
CA GLY A 12 6.69 2.00 -1.04
C GLY A 12 7.96 1.26 -0.63
N ARG A 13 9.13 1.68 -1.14
CA ARG A 13 10.43 1.09 -0.81
C ARG A 13 10.77 1.18 0.67
N ALA A 14 10.53 2.34 1.29
CA ALA A 14 10.76 2.54 2.72
C ALA A 14 9.88 1.64 3.61
N ALA A 15 8.72 1.20 3.12
CA ALA A 15 7.81 0.34 3.86
C ALA A 15 8.19 -1.15 3.77
N LEU A 16 8.91 -1.59 2.72
CA LEU A 16 9.24 -3.01 2.49
C LEU A 16 9.86 -3.73 3.71
N PRO A 17 10.82 -3.14 4.45
CA PRO A 17 11.40 -3.81 5.61
C PRO A 17 10.38 -4.11 6.72
N ALA A 18 9.33 -3.28 6.87
CA ALA A 18 8.26 -3.52 7.85
C ALA A 18 7.40 -4.75 7.50
N TYR A 19 7.45 -5.20 6.25
CA TYR A 19 6.81 -6.42 5.76
C TYR A 19 7.82 -7.58 5.63
N GLY A 20 9.05 -7.43 6.12
CA GLY A 20 10.09 -8.47 6.05
C GLY A 20 10.72 -8.62 4.66
N ARG A 21 10.62 -7.60 3.80
CA ARG A 21 11.18 -7.61 2.45
C ARG A 21 12.38 -6.65 2.35
N PRO A 22 13.44 -7.00 1.62
CA PRO A 22 14.53 -6.07 1.30
C PRO A 22 14.02 -4.78 0.64
N ALA A 23 14.63 -3.62 0.93
CA ALA A 23 14.20 -2.33 0.37
C ALA A 23 14.41 -2.20 -1.15
N ASP A 24 15.25 -3.05 -1.72
CA ASP A 24 15.53 -3.19 -3.15
C ASP A 24 14.64 -4.21 -3.85
N THR A 25 13.74 -4.91 -3.13
CA THR A 25 12.75 -5.83 -3.72
C THR A 25 12.00 -5.10 -4.84
N PRO A 26 11.84 -5.71 -6.04
CA PRO A 26 11.21 -5.02 -7.16
C PRO A 26 9.76 -4.64 -6.85
N LEU A 27 9.41 -3.42 -7.25
CA LEU A 27 8.05 -2.88 -7.16
C LEU A 27 7.54 -2.62 -8.56
N ARG A 28 6.42 -3.24 -8.93
CA ARG A 28 5.72 -2.94 -10.18
C ARG A 28 4.44 -2.17 -9.90
N LEU A 29 4.34 -0.96 -10.43
CA LEU A 29 3.14 -0.14 -10.31
C LEU A 29 1.97 -0.83 -11.05
N LEU A 30 0.90 -1.15 -10.33
CA LEU A 30 -0.32 -1.74 -10.88
C LEU A 30 -1.34 -0.67 -11.25
N SER A 31 -1.48 0.35 -10.39
CA SER A 31 -2.44 1.44 -10.60
C SER A 31 -2.02 2.69 -9.84
N LEU A 32 -2.23 3.84 -10.46
CA LEU A 32 -2.01 5.16 -9.87
C LEU A 32 -3.28 6.00 -10.01
N SER A 33 -4.09 6.04 -8.95
CA SER A 33 -5.33 6.82 -8.92
C SER A 33 -5.44 7.61 -7.61
N GLU A 34 -6.29 7.19 -6.69
CA GLU A 34 -6.37 7.73 -5.33
C GLU A 34 -5.11 7.37 -4.53
N ASN A 35 -4.69 6.11 -4.62
CA ASN A 35 -3.52 5.53 -3.98
C ASN A 35 -2.57 4.98 -5.06
N ALA A 36 -1.28 4.88 -4.75
CA ALA A 36 -0.35 4.12 -5.59
C ALA A 36 -0.38 2.66 -5.15
N THR A 37 -0.77 1.76 -6.04
CA THR A 37 -0.85 0.33 -5.77
C THR A 37 0.28 -0.37 -6.51
N TYR A 38 1.08 -1.12 -5.78
CA TYR A 38 2.23 -1.85 -6.29
C TYR A 38 2.07 -3.35 -6.07
N LEU A 39 2.64 -4.13 -6.97
CA LEU A 39 3.03 -5.50 -6.71
C LEU A 39 4.47 -5.49 -6.18
N VAL A 40 4.69 -6.13 -5.03
CA VAL A 40 6.03 -6.51 -4.57
C VAL A 40 6.35 -7.84 -5.22
N GLU A 41 7.39 -7.87 -6.06
CA GLU A 41 7.73 -9.04 -6.87
C GLU A 41 8.82 -9.86 -6.17
N ASP A 42 8.39 -10.84 -5.38
CA ASP A 42 9.22 -11.88 -4.76
C ASP A 42 8.53 -13.25 -4.87
N ASP A 43 9.04 -14.28 -4.19
CA ASP A 43 8.48 -15.64 -4.22
C ASP A 43 7.11 -15.76 -3.51
N ASP A 44 6.72 -14.77 -2.70
CA ASP A 44 5.44 -14.67 -1.96
C ASP A 44 4.82 -13.28 -2.16
N PRO A 45 4.29 -13.02 -3.37
CA PRO A 45 3.99 -11.67 -3.83
C PRO A 45 2.87 -11.02 -3.01
N ILE A 46 3.09 -9.76 -2.63
CA ILE A 46 2.10 -8.96 -1.90
C ILE A 46 1.69 -7.70 -2.69
N VAL A 47 0.47 -7.23 -2.44
CA VAL A 47 0.00 -5.94 -2.96
C VAL A 47 0.23 -4.86 -1.91
N LEU A 48 1.03 -3.85 -2.26
CA LEU A 48 1.35 -2.71 -1.41
C LEU A 48 0.58 -1.47 -1.86
N ARG A 49 -0.27 -0.91 -0.99
CA ARG A 49 -1.06 0.30 -1.26
C ARG A 49 -0.51 1.49 -0.48
N VAL A 50 0.10 2.44 -1.19
CA VAL A 50 0.65 3.69 -0.63
C VAL A 50 -0.43 4.77 -0.68
N HIS A 51 -0.89 5.18 0.51
CA HIS A 51 -1.93 6.17 0.67
C HIS A 51 -1.43 7.61 0.46
N ARG A 52 -2.28 8.46 -0.14
CA ARG A 52 -1.96 9.88 -0.30
C ARG A 52 -2.00 10.62 1.04
N PRO A 53 -1.01 11.48 1.35
CA PRO A 53 -1.07 12.37 2.51
C PRO A 53 -2.33 13.24 2.50
N GLY A 54 -3.02 13.33 3.63
CA GLY A 54 -4.14 14.25 3.84
C GLY A 54 -5.50 13.80 3.26
N TYR A 55 -5.59 12.63 2.63
CA TYR A 55 -6.86 12.13 2.09
C TYR A 55 -7.61 11.22 3.07
N HIS A 56 -6.91 10.25 3.66
CA HIS A 56 -7.47 9.36 4.68
C HIS A 56 -6.85 9.63 6.04
N SER A 57 -7.68 9.67 7.08
CA SER A 57 -7.20 9.64 8.47
C SER A 57 -6.74 8.24 8.84
N LEU A 58 -5.83 8.12 9.80
CA LEU A 58 -5.42 6.81 10.32
C LEU A 58 -6.61 6.02 10.88
N ALA A 59 -7.60 6.71 11.46
CA ALA A 59 -8.84 6.10 11.94
C ALA A 59 -9.65 5.51 10.78
N ALA A 60 -9.78 6.22 9.65
CA ALA A 60 -10.47 5.72 8.46
C ALA A 60 -9.80 4.44 7.91
N ILE A 61 -8.46 4.43 7.81
CA ILE A 61 -7.70 3.25 7.37
C ILE A 61 -7.94 2.06 8.30
N ARG A 62 -7.92 2.29 9.63
CA ARG A 62 -8.17 1.23 10.61
C ARG A 62 -9.59 0.66 10.51
N SER A 63 -10.59 1.51 10.27
CA SER A 63 -11.97 1.08 10.07
C SER A 63 -12.14 0.23 8.81
N GLU A 64 -11.51 0.60 7.69
CA GLU A 64 -11.50 -0.20 6.46
C GLU A 64 -10.88 -1.59 6.71
N LEU A 65 -9.73 -1.64 7.38
CA LEU A 65 -9.06 -2.89 7.74
C LEU A 65 -9.93 -3.76 8.66
N ALA A 66 -10.60 -3.16 9.64
CA ALA A 66 -11.50 -3.88 10.55
C ALA A 66 -12.69 -4.49 9.79
N TRP A 67 -13.28 -3.73 8.87
CA TRP A 67 -14.38 -4.21 8.04
C TRP A 67 -13.95 -5.37 7.13
N MET A 68 -12.80 -5.26 6.45
CA MET A 68 -12.27 -6.36 5.63
C MET A 68 -11.99 -7.64 6.43
N ARG A 69 -11.54 -7.50 7.69
CA ARG A 69 -11.35 -8.65 8.59
C ARG A 69 -12.69 -9.29 8.95
N ALA A 70 -13.70 -8.48 9.29
CA ALA A 70 -15.03 -8.96 9.62
C ALA A 70 -15.65 -9.76 8.46
N LEU A 71 -15.57 -9.24 7.23
CA LEU A 71 -16.08 -9.94 6.04
C LEU A 71 -15.42 -11.30 5.84
N ARG A 72 -14.12 -11.42 6.09
CA ARG A 72 -13.38 -12.69 5.97
C ARG A 72 -13.80 -13.72 7.01
N THR A 73 -14.24 -13.29 8.19
CA THR A 73 -14.68 -14.19 9.27
C THR A 73 -16.15 -14.62 9.14
N GLU A 74 -16.93 -13.91 8.32
CA GLU A 74 -18.34 -14.21 8.04
C GLU A 74 -18.54 -15.11 6.80
N THR A 75 -17.46 -15.52 6.14
CA THR A 75 -17.44 -16.47 5.01
C THR A 75 -16.67 -17.74 5.36
#